data_AF-A0A9X8R605-F1
#
_entry.id   AF-A0A9X8R605-F1
#
_cell.length_a   1.000
_cell.length_b   1.000
_cell.length_c   1.000
_cell.angle_alpha   90.00
_cell.angle_beta   90.00
_cell.angle_gamma   90.00
#
_symmetry.space_group_name_H-M   'P 1'
#
loop_
_entity.id
_entity.type
_entity.pdbx_description
1 polymer ?
#
loop_
_entity_poly.entity_id
_entity_poly.type
_entity_poly.pdbx_seq_one_letter_code
_entity_poly.pdbx_strand_id
1 'polypeptide(L)'
;MTVSEYSELLSAGNDFGRRNDGVRSSSRKSARVSKMLYESKHKPLSFRMLVQQALREGTPHRFRFITDVFCKADIAWAALPFARAGITDSKSQWQIRRAKEVEGKSRPPETVIGPKTVEVTCHTHSCTVKVHARGAASYDKVLDVSFDNLSPQLYSILDGEPFKFLNDTVIFDVASACEEFLSILEGLGRNELLPVDLYCVGPLHQIAGLMGRDRQHPSTIHFIAREAENVVYLGADSGQADSGVTVALRKSMQLSEVIDLIRLQKVEQILSIVRGASTKKQVVEQLQREIDPFRNPLTVDSDHDFSSTLLPFVKEKGN
;
A
#
# COMPACT_ATOMS: atom_id res chain seq x y z
N MET A 1 -26.16 -0.31 16.14
CA MET A 1 -24.91 -0.24 15.35
C MET A 1 -23.91 -1.21 15.94
N THR A 2 -23.65 -2.32 15.26
CA THR A 2 -22.54 -3.22 15.60
C THR A 2 -21.24 -2.48 15.32
N VAL A 3 -20.31 -2.46 16.28
CA VAL A 3 -18.98 -1.91 16.06
C VAL A 3 -18.30 -2.81 15.01
N SER A 4 -17.88 -2.22 13.88
CA SER A 4 -17.17 -2.96 12.84
C SER A 4 -15.95 -3.66 13.42
N GLU A 5 -15.73 -4.92 13.04
CA GLU A 5 -14.60 -5.73 13.48
C GLU A 5 -13.25 -5.02 13.27
N TYR A 6 -13.16 -4.21 12.20
CA TYR A 6 -11.95 -3.48 11.80
C TYR A 6 -11.95 -2.01 12.23
N SER A 7 -12.83 -1.63 13.15
CA SER A 7 -12.97 -0.24 13.62
C SER A 7 -11.67 0.34 14.19
N GLU A 8 -10.83 -0.49 14.81
CA GLU A 8 -9.51 -0.11 15.32
C GLU A 8 -8.54 0.29 14.20
N LEU A 9 -8.52 -0.45 13.08
CA LEU A 9 -7.66 -0.17 11.93
C LEU A 9 -8.14 1.09 11.21
N LEU A 10 -9.46 1.23 11.01
CA LEU A 10 -10.06 2.43 10.45
C LEU A 10 -9.73 3.67 11.30
N SER A 11 -9.86 3.55 12.63
CA SER A 11 -9.57 4.63 13.57
C SER A 11 -8.08 5.02 13.53
N ALA A 12 -7.17 4.03 13.49
CA ALA A 12 -5.73 4.28 13.39
C ALA A 12 -5.37 5.08 12.13
N GLY A 13 -5.95 4.70 10.98
CA GLY A 13 -5.78 5.39 9.71
C GLY A 13 -6.31 6.81 9.68
N ASN A 14 -7.56 6.97 10.08
CA ASN A 14 -8.23 8.28 10.13
C ASN A 14 -7.58 9.22 11.13
N ASP A 15 -7.16 8.69 12.28
CA ASP A 15 -6.40 9.47 13.25
C ASP A 15 -5.14 9.97 12.59
N PHE A 16 -4.30 9.09 12.03
CA PHE A 16 -3.04 9.48 11.38
C PHE A 16 -3.22 10.61 10.35
N GLY A 17 -4.20 10.49 9.44
CA GLY A 17 -4.44 11.46 8.36
C GLY A 17 -5.01 12.82 8.77
N ARG A 18 -5.43 13.03 10.03
CA ARG A 18 -5.89 14.37 10.48
C ARG A 18 -4.73 15.38 10.45
N ARG A 19 -4.75 16.32 9.49
CA ARG A 19 -3.67 17.30 9.22
C ARG A 19 -3.53 18.43 10.27
N ASN A 20 -4.43 18.55 11.24
CA ASN A 20 -4.55 19.75 12.10
C ASN A 20 -3.86 19.67 13.48
N ASP A 21 -2.91 18.76 13.67
CA ASP A 21 -2.25 18.59 14.96
C ASP A 21 -0.84 19.19 14.92
N GLY A 22 -0.55 20.23 15.71
CA GLY A 22 0.79 20.83 15.83
C GLY A 22 1.90 19.82 16.16
N VAL A 23 3.17 20.26 16.06
CA VAL A 23 4.36 19.37 16.11
C VAL A 23 4.43 18.48 17.37
N ARG A 24 4.05 18.99 18.56
CA ARG A 24 4.03 18.20 19.81
C ARG A 24 2.85 17.22 19.91
N SER A 25 1.72 17.53 19.29
CA SER A 25 0.58 16.61 19.19
C SER A 25 0.85 15.49 18.19
N SER A 26 1.65 15.75 17.15
CA SER A 26 2.04 14.77 16.13
C SER A 26 2.81 13.56 16.71
N SER A 27 3.75 13.76 17.65
CA SER A 27 4.50 12.65 18.23
C SER A 27 3.66 11.76 19.16
N ARG A 28 2.77 12.36 19.98
CA ARG A 28 1.83 11.61 20.84
C ARG A 28 0.83 10.81 20.01
N LYS A 29 0.33 11.42 18.94
CA LYS A 29 -0.58 10.81 17.97
C LYS A 29 0.08 9.63 17.26
N SER A 30 1.29 9.82 16.74
CA SER A 30 2.10 8.77 16.11
C SER A 30 2.29 7.58 17.05
N ALA A 31 2.66 7.83 18.32
CA ALA A 31 2.81 6.77 19.33
C ALA A 31 1.49 6.05 19.62
N ARG A 32 0.37 6.78 19.73
CA ARG A 32 -0.97 6.20 19.92
C ARG A 32 -1.36 5.28 18.77
N VAL A 33 -1.24 5.76 17.53
CA VAL A 33 -1.55 5.00 16.32
C VAL A 33 -0.69 3.74 16.25
N SER A 34 0.61 3.84 16.48
CA SER A 34 1.48 2.66 16.47
C SER A 34 1.16 1.66 17.57
N LYS A 35 0.75 2.13 18.76
CA LYS A 35 0.30 1.26 19.84
C LYS A 35 -0.97 0.51 19.43
N MET A 36 -1.97 1.21 18.90
CA MET A 36 -3.21 0.61 18.40
C MET A 36 -2.94 -0.48 17.36
N LEU A 37 -2.09 -0.18 16.37
CA LEU A 37 -1.73 -1.15 15.33
C LEU A 37 -0.92 -2.32 15.88
N TYR A 38 0.02 -2.08 16.81
CA TYR A 38 0.77 -3.15 17.46
C TYR A 38 -0.12 -4.09 18.29
N GLU A 39 -1.14 -3.56 18.95
CA GLU A 39 -2.05 -4.33 19.81
C GLU A 39 -3.18 -5.01 19.03
N SER A 40 -3.50 -4.54 17.82
CA SER A 40 -4.58 -5.08 16.97
C SER A 40 -4.54 -6.60 16.80
N LYS A 41 -5.70 -7.27 16.77
CA LYS A 41 -5.77 -8.72 16.49
C LYS A 41 -5.49 -9.07 15.02
N HIS A 42 -5.62 -8.09 14.12
CA HIS A 42 -5.45 -8.21 12.66
C HIS A 42 -3.99 -8.02 12.26
N LYS A 43 -3.11 -8.95 12.68
CA LYS A 43 -1.65 -8.75 12.67
C LYS A 43 -1.05 -8.49 11.28
N PRO A 44 -1.28 -9.32 10.24
CA PRO A 44 -0.67 -9.06 8.94
C PRO A 44 -1.06 -7.69 8.38
N LEU A 45 -2.34 -7.33 8.47
CA LEU A 45 -2.84 -6.04 7.99
C LEU A 45 -2.32 -4.85 8.82
N SER A 46 -2.39 -4.93 10.15
CA SER A 46 -1.88 -3.87 11.03
C SER A 46 -0.36 -3.67 10.92
N PHE A 47 0.41 -4.73 10.67
CA PHE A 47 1.84 -4.65 10.36
C PHE A 47 2.11 -3.94 9.04
N ARG A 48 1.30 -4.20 8.00
CA ARG A 48 1.37 -3.44 6.74
C ARG A 48 1.00 -1.97 6.96
N MET A 49 0.04 -1.66 7.82
CA MET A 49 -0.28 -0.27 8.21
C MET A 49 0.89 0.39 8.98
N LEU A 50 1.59 -0.34 9.85
CA LEU A 50 2.80 0.14 10.52
C LEU A 50 3.92 0.46 9.51
N VAL A 51 4.06 -0.32 8.44
CA VAL A 51 4.96 -0.03 7.33
C VAL A 51 4.59 1.28 6.65
N GLN A 52 3.30 1.49 6.33
CA GLN A 52 2.83 2.75 5.75
C GLN A 52 3.16 3.93 6.67
N GLN A 53 2.89 3.78 7.97
CA GLN A 53 3.20 4.81 8.96
C GLN A 53 4.71 5.10 9.01
N ALA A 54 5.55 4.07 9.04
CA ALA A 54 7.00 4.20 9.11
C ALA A 54 7.57 4.91 7.88
N LEU A 55 7.11 4.56 6.69
CA LEU A 55 7.58 5.16 5.44
C LEU A 55 7.11 6.60 5.27
N ARG A 56 5.91 6.95 5.76
CA ARG A 56 5.41 8.34 5.77
C ARG A 56 6.14 9.22 6.79
N GLU A 57 6.41 8.70 7.99
CA GLU A 57 7.12 9.45 9.03
C GLU A 57 8.61 9.59 8.73
N GLY A 58 9.24 8.56 8.16
CA GLY A 58 10.63 8.62 7.71
C GLY A 58 11.68 8.77 8.83
N THR A 59 11.31 8.54 10.09
CA THR A 59 12.21 8.80 11.24
C THR A 59 12.95 7.54 11.71
N PRO A 60 14.22 7.68 12.17
CA PRO A 60 14.96 6.56 12.78
C PRO A 60 14.24 5.93 13.97
N HIS A 61 13.53 6.72 14.78
CA HIS A 61 12.76 6.18 15.91
C HIS A 61 11.63 5.26 15.46
N ARG A 62 10.93 5.60 14.38
CA ARG A 62 9.85 4.79 13.84
C ARG A 62 10.39 3.52 13.14
N PHE A 63 11.49 3.66 12.42
CA PHE A 63 12.20 2.51 11.84
C PHE A 63 12.70 1.54 12.91
N ARG A 64 13.26 2.04 14.02
CA ARG A 64 13.63 1.20 15.17
C ARG A 64 12.42 0.46 15.75
N PHE A 65 11.33 1.19 15.96
CA PHE A 65 10.10 0.61 16.51
C PHE A 65 9.58 -0.55 15.64
N ILE A 66 9.46 -0.35 14.32
CA ILE A 66 8.95 -1.40 13.43
C ILE A 66 9.93 -2.59 13.34
N THR A 67 11.24 -2.35 13.36
CA THR A 67 12.24 -3.42 13.47
C THR A 67 12.04 -4.26 14.73
N ASP A 68 11.84 -3.63 15.88
CA ASP A 68 11.60 -4.34 17.14
C ASP A 68 10.28 -5.12 17.12
N VAL A 69 9.22 -4.57 16.52
CA VAL A 69 7.93 -5.26 16.34
C VAL A 69 8.10 -6.52 15.50
N PHE A 70 8.72 -6.42 14.33
CA PHE A 70 8.88 -7.56 13.42
C PHE A 70 9.79 -8.65 13.98
N CYS A 71 10.82 -8.26 14.72
CA CYS A 71 11.67 -9.26 15.39
C CYS A 71 10.96 -9.98 16.54
N LYS A 72 9.95 -9.37 17.17
CA LYS A 72 9.11 -10.03 18.19
C LYS A 72 7.99 -10.88 17.60
N ALA A 73 7.59 -10.59 16.37
CA ALA A 73 6.50 -11.25 15.67
C ALA A 73 6.96 -12.39 14.73
N ASP A 74 8.18 -12.90 14.93
CA ASP A 74 8.80 -13.98 14.14
C ASP A 74 8.85 -13.73 12.62
N ILE A 75 8.83 -12.45 12.20
CA ILE A 75 8.97 -12.00 10.81
C ILE A 75 10.15 -11.04 10.66
N ALA A 76 11.25 -11.29 11.38
CA ALA A 76 12.44 -10.44 11.41
C ALA A 76 12.99 -10.11 10.02
N TRP A 77 12.81 -10.98 9.02
CA TRP A 77 13.17 -10.71 7.62
C TRP A 77 12.51 -9.45 7.04
N ALA A 78 11.28 -9.13 7.48
CA ALA A 78 10.55 -7.94 7.03
C ALA A 78 11.11 -6.64 7.61
N ALA A 79 11.98 -6.72 8.62
CA ALA A 79 12.62 -5.55 9.22
C ALA A 79 13.80 -5.03 8.40
N LEU A 80 14.24 -5.76 7.37
CA LEU A 80 15.46 -5.49 6.61
C LEU A 80 15.56 -4.06 6.07
N PRO A 81 14.49 -3.46 5.48
CA PRO A 81 14.58 -2.09 4.98
C PRO A 81 14.82 -1.05 6.09
N PHE A 82 14.36 -1.34 7.30
CA PHE A 82 14.30 -0.40 8.42
C PHE A 82 15.49 -0.55 9.37
N ALA A 83 16.09 -1.74 9.46
CA ALA A 83 16.98 -2.10 10.55
C ALA A 83 18.19 -1.16 10.73
N ARG A 84 18.89 -0.83 9.64
CA ARG A 84 20.01 0.14 9.69
C ARG A 84 19.54 1.58 9.80
N ALA A 85 18.44 1.92 9.13
CA ALA A 85 17.86 3.26 9.17
C ALA A 85 17.33 3.60 10.57
N GLY A 86 16.96 2.59 11.36
CA GLY A 86 16.50 2.69 12.73
C GLY A 86 17.59 2.78 13.81
N ILE A 87 18.88 2.80 13.44
CA ILE A 87 19.95 3.02 14.41
C ILE A 87 19.92 4.49 14.85
N THR A 88 19.32 4.71 16.01
CA THR A 88 19.19 6.03 16.65
C THR A 88 20.44 6.46 17.41
N ASP A 89 21.26 5.51 17.85
CA ASP A 89 22.52 5.77 18.54
C ASP A 89 23.60 4.82 17.98
N SER A 90 24.59 5.40 17.31
CA SER A 90 25.71 4.68 16.69
C SER A 90 26.63 3.98 17.69
N LYS A 91 26.58 4.33 18.97
CA LYS A 91 27.33 3.64 20.04
C LYS A 91 26.55 2.49 20.66
N SER A 92 25.26 2.38 20.35
CA SER A 92 24.36 1.37 20.92
C SER A 92 24.58 0.00 20.30
N GLN A 93 25.42 -0.81 20.95
CA GLN A 93 25.80 -2.13 20.45
C GLN A 93 24.62 -3.07 20.21
N TRP A 94 23.56 -2.97 21.02
CA TRP A 94 22.38 -3.83 20.83
C TRP A 94 21.62 -3.48 19.54
N GLN A 95 21.54 -2.19 19.14
CA GLN A 95 20.89 -1.77 17.89
C GLN A 95 21.68 -2.30 16.68
N ILE A 96 23.01 -2.19 16.75
CA ILE A 96 23.90 -2.71 15.70
C ILE A 96 23.78 -4.23 15.59
N ARG A 97 23.80 -4.96 16.72
CA ARG A 97 23.63 -6.42 16.72
C ARG A 97 22.28 -6.83 16.16
N ARG A 98 21.20 -6.14 16.53
CA ARG A 98 19.86 -6.39 15.99
C ARG A 98 19.81 -6.20 14.47
N ALA A 99 20.41 -5.13 13.95
CA ALA A 99 20.44 -4.91 12.51
C ALA A 99 21.21 -6.01 11.76
N LYS A 100 22.34 -6.46 12.31
CA LYS A 100 23.10 -7.59 11.77
C LYS A 100 22.32 -8.91 11.84
N GLU A 101 21.55 -9.12 12.90
CA GLU A 101 20.69 -10.30 13.01
C GLU A 101 19.64 -10.32 11.90
N VAL A 102 18.97 -9.18 11.67
CA VAL A 102 17.97 -9.01 10.60
C VAL A 102 18.57 -9.26 9.22
N GLU A 103 19.79 -8.78 8.95
CA GLU A 103 20.51 -9.03 7.69
C GLU A 103 20.76 -10.51 7.40
N GLY A 104 20.79 -11.35 8.43
CA GLY A 104 20.92 -12.80 8.30
C GLY A 104 19.59 -13.55 8.16
N LYS A 105 18.45 -12.85 8.14
CA LYS A 105 17.11 -13.47 8.04
C LYS A 105 16.60 -13.41 6.62
N SER A 106 16.10 -14.55 6.12
CA SER A 106 15.42 -14.65 4.84
C SER A 106 13.91 -14.83 5.04
N ARG A 107 13.14 -14.34 4.07
CA ARG A 107 11.71 -14.62 3.99
C ARG A 107 11.49 -16.11 3.67
N PRO A 108 10.64 -16.83 4.43
CA PRO A 108 10.27 -18.20 4.08
C PRO A 108 9.54 -18.26 2.72
N PRO A 109 9.93 -19.13 1.78
CA PRO A 109 9.36 -19.17 0.42
C PRO A 109 7.83 -19.29 0.38
N GLU A 110 7.24 -20.06 1.29
CA GLU A 110 5.81 -20.31 1.41
C GLU A 110 4.99 -19.08 1.82
N THR A 111 5.66 -18.04 2.33
CA THR A 111 5.00 -16.79 2.72
C THR A 111 4.99 -15.76 1.60
N VAL A 112 5.64 -16.03 0.46
CA VAL A 112 5.72 -15.11 -0.67
C VAL A 112 4.37 -15.05 -1.38
N ILE A 113 3.80 -13.85 -1.43
CA ILE A 113 2.52 -13.58 -2.09
C ILE A 113 2.60 -12.22 -2.79
N GLY A 114 1.97 -12.12 -3.96
CA GLY A 114 1.90 -10.87 -4.70
C GLY A 114 0.71 -9.99 -4.31
N PRO A 115 0.66 -8.74 -4.82
CA PRO A 115 -0.49 -7.87 -4.64
C PRO A 115 -1.72 -8.47 -5.33
N LYS A 116 -2.87 -8.40 -4.65
CA LYS A 116 -4.17 -8.74 -5.24
C LYS A 116 -4.84 -7.49 -5.81
N THR A 117 -5.73 -7.70 -6.75
CA THR A 117 -6.62 -6.66 -7.28
C THR A 117 -8.04 -6.97 -6.85
N VAL A 118 -8.72 -5.98 -6.29
CA VAL A 118 -10.13 -6.05 -5.89
C VAL A 118 -10.90 -5.03 -6.69
N GLU A 119 -11.83 -5.48 -7.52
CA GLU A 119 -12.72 -4.61 -8.29
C GLU A 119 -14.07 -4.53 -7.58
N VAL A 120 -14.56 -3.32 -7.39
CA VAL A 120 -15.85 -3.04 -6.76
C VAL A 120 -16.70 -2.29 -7.77
N THR A 121 -17.84 -2.89 -8.12
CA THR A 121 -18.82 -2.31 -9.05
C THR A 121 -20.11 -2.04 -8.32
N CYS A 122 -20.63 -0.82 -8.45
CA CYS A 122 -21.89 -0.39 -7.84
C CYS A 122 -23.10 -0.89 -8.64
N HIS A 123 -24.11 -1.39 -7.92
CA HIS A 123 -25.46 -1.67 -8.41
C HIS A 123 -26.47 -0.85 -7.60
N THR A 124 -27.75 -0.92 -7.96
CA THR A 124 -28.81 -0.10 -7.33
C THR A 124 -28.89 -0.22 -5.80
N HIS A 125 -28.64 -1.41 -5.25
CA HIS A 125 -28.79 -1.70 -3.81
C HIS A 125 -27.62 -2.50 -3.21
N SER A 126 -26.58 -2.75 -4.00
CA SER A 126 -25.47 -3.62 -3.62
C SER A 126 -24.23 -3.29 -4.44
N CYS A 127 -23.13 -3.94 -4.10
CA CYS A 127 -21.92 -3.95 -4.88
C CYS A 127 -21.56 -5.38 -5.24
N THR A 128 -20.99 -5.57 -6.42
CA THR A 128 -20.23 -6.78 -6.72
C THR A 128 -18.76 -6.51 -6.42
N VAL A 129 -18.15 -7.39 -5.63
CA VAL A 129 -16.72 -7.39 -5.32
C VAL A 129 -16.09 -8.57 -6.04
N LYS A 130 -15.17 -8.30 -6.97
CA LYS A 130 -14.36 -9.31 -7.63
C LYS A 130 -12.94 -9.28 -7.09
N VAL A 131 -12.42 -10.43 -6.69
CA VAL A 131 -11.05 -10.54 -6.19
C VAL A 131 -10.22 -11.32 -7.19
N HIS A 132 -9.19 -10.68 -7.72
CA HIS A 132 -8.20 -11.28 -8.62
C HIS A 132 -6.88 -11.42 -7.85
N ALA A 133 -6.52 -12.66 -7.50
CA ALA A 133 -5.23 -12.99 -6.89
C ALA A 133 -4.30 -13.60 -7.94
N ARG A 134 -3.07 -13.08 -8.07
CA ARG A 134 -2.04 -13.71 -8.91
C ARG A 134 -1.45 -14.92 -8.16
N GLY A 135 -1.81 -16.14 -8.58
CA GLY A 135 -1.23 -17.38 -8.06
C GLY A 135 -1.93 -18.68 -8.48
N ALA A 136 -1.41 -19.84 -8.05
CA ALA A 136 -1.74 -21.21 -8.51
C ALA A 136 -3.23 -21.62 -8.44
N ALA A 137 -4.09 -20.77 -7.88
CA ALA A 137 -5.51 -20.84 -8.13
C ALA A 137 -6.05 -19.40 -8.19
N SER A 138 -5.98 -18.79 -9.38
CA SER A 138 -6.70 -17.55 -9.68
C SER A 138 -8.20 -17.85 -9.60
N TYR A 139 -8.77 -17.74 -8.42
CA TYR A 139 -10.21 -17.76 -8.26
C TYR A 139 -10.71 -16.32 -8.36
N ASP A 140 -11.46 -16.02 -9.41
CA ASP A 140 -12.31 -14.85 -9.45
C ASP A 140 -13.44 -15.08 -8.44
N LYS A 141 -13.18 -14.70 -7.19
CA LYS A 141 -14.23 -14.73 -6.17
C LYS A 141 -15.11 -13.52 -6.41
N VAL A 142 -16.31 -13.78 -6.91
CA VAL A 142 -17.37 -12.78 -7.08
C VAL A 142 -18.27 -12.84 -5.85
N LEU A 143 -18.39 -11.72 -5.15
CA LEU A 143 -19.23 -11.56 -3.96
C LEU A 143 -20.23 -10.44 -4.20
N ASP A 144 -21.51 -10.70 -3.94
CA ASP A 144 -22.50 -9.64 -3.84
C ASP A 144 -22.61 -9.18 -2.38
N VAL A 145 -22.39 -7.89 -2.16
CA VAL A 145 -22.23 -7.30 -0.84
C VAL A 145 -23.14 -6.08 -0.72
N SER A 146 -23.90 -5.96 0.36
CA SER A 146 -24.65 -4.73 0.63
C SER A 146 -23.70 -3.58 0.94
N PHE A 147 -24.12 -2.33 0.71
CA PHE A 147 -23.30 -1.15 1.01
C PHE A 147 -22.82 -1.13 2.47
N ASP A 148 -23.69 -1.46 3.41
CA ASP A 148 -23.36 -1.51 4.85
C ASP A 148 -22.22 -2.50 5.19
N ASN A 149 -22.07 -3.56 4.40
CA ASN A 149 -21.08 -4.61 4.62
C ASN A 149 -19.84 -4.48 3.73
N LEU A 150 -19.82 -3.54 2.78
CA LEU A 150 -18.73 -3.42 1.81
C LEU A 150 -17.40 -3.10 2.51
N SER A 151 -17.37 -2.11 3.41
CA SER A 151 -16.15 -1.77 4.15
C SER A 151 -15.62 -2.97 4.96
N PRO A 152 -16.40 -3.59 5.89
CA PRO A 152 -15.95 -4.81 6.59
C PRO A 152 -15.48 -5.92 5.66
N GLN A 153 -16.17 -6.14 4.54
CA GLN A 153 -15.81 -7.17 3.57
C GLN A 153 -14.47 -6.89 2.89
N LEU A 154 -14.18 -5.63 2.53
CA LEU A 154 -12.89 -5.24 1.96
C LEU A 154 -11.76 -5.44 2.96
N TYR A 155 -11.92 -5.04 4.22
CA TYR A 155 -10.92 -5.31 5.26
C TYR A 155 -10.69 -6.82 5.46
N SER A 156 -11.76 -7.62 5.47
CA SER A 156 -11.65 -9.08 5.59
C SER A 156 -10.88 -9.72 4.42
N ILE A 157 -11.06 -9.21 3.19
CA ILE A 157 -10.30 -9.67 2.02
C ILE A 157 -8.80 -9.35 2.15
N LEU A 158 -8.46 -8.22 2.80
CA LEU A 158 -7.08 -7.76 3.00
C LEU A 158 -6.40 -8.43 4.20
N ASP A 159 -7.14 -8.77 5.25
CA ASP A 159 -6.60 -9.37 6.48
C ASP A 159 -6.25 -10.85 6.33
N GLY A 160 -6.88 -11.55 5.38
CA GLY A 160 -6.69 -12.99 5.16
C GLY A 160 -5.35 -13.41 4.55
N GLU A 161 -4.38 -12.52 4.40
CA GLU A 161 -3.12 -12.80 3.70
C GLU A 161 -1.87 -12.68 4.60
N PRO A 162 -0.79 -13.43 4.29
CA PRO A 162 0.51 -13.20 4.89
C PRO A 162 1.02 -11.77 4.68
N PHE A 163 1.97 -11.34 5.52
CA PHE A 163 2.61 -10.04 5.38
C PHE A 163 3.32 -9.90 4.03
N LYS A 164 3.14 -8.73 3.39
CA LYS A 164 3.82 -8.31 2.15
C LYS A 164 4.02 -6.80 2.15
N PHE A 165 5.04 -6.33 1.46
CA PHE A 165 5.36 -4.90 1.39
C PHE A 165 4.48 -4.14 0.41
N LEU A 166 4.17 -4.75 -0.73
CA LEU A 166 3.42 -4.09 -1.80
C LEU A 166 1.95 -3.93 -1.42
N ASN A 167 1.39 -2.80 -1.82
CA ASN A 167 -0.02 -2.49 -1.62
C ASN A 167 -0.89 -3.38 -2.50
N ASP A 168 -2.07 -3.73 -1.98
CA ASP A 168 -3.11 -4.29 -2.83
C ASP A 168 -3.78 -3.20 -3.65
N THR A 169 -4.41 -3.58 -4.75
CA THR A 169 -5.11 -2.64 -5.61
C THR A 169 -6.60 -2.77 -5.37
N VAL A 170 -7.29 -1.66 -5.10
CA VAL A 170 -8.76 -1.65 -5.03
C VAL A 170 -9.29 -0.65 -6.04
N ILE A 171 -10.09 -1.13 -6.98
CA ILE A 171 -10.66 -0.34 -8.07
C ILE A 171 -12.15 -0.17 -7.80
N PHE A 172 -12.59 1.08 -7.65
CA PHE A 172 -13.99 1.46 -7.60
C PHE A 172 -14.41 1.90 -9.01
N ASP A 173 -15.20 1.09 -9.70
CA ASP A 173 -15.84 1.49 -10.95
C ASP A 173 -17.08 2.34 -10.62
N VAL A 174 -17.01 3.62 -10.94
CA VAL A 174 -18.03 4.61 -10.58
C VAL A 174 -19.04 4.90 -11.69
N ALA A 175 -19.00 4.18 -12.82
CA ALA A 175 -19.87 4.46 -13.96
C ALA A 175 -21.37 4.57 -13.58
N SER A 176 -21.80 3.79 -12.59
CA SER A 176 -23.16 3.78 -12.03
C SER A 176 -23.18 4.06 -10.52
N ALA A 177 -22.24 4.88 -10.02
CA ALA A 177 -22.11 5.14 -8.59
C ALA A 177 -23.33 5.88 -8.00
N CYS A 178 -23.76 5.45 -6.81
CA CYS A 178 -24.68 6.19 -5.94
C CYS A 178 -23.92 6.88 -4.79
N GLU A 179 -24.58 7.77 -4.05
CA GLU A 179 -23.95 8.53 -2.96
C GLU A 179 -23.48 7.63 -1.81
N GLU A 180 -24.17 6.53 -1.52
CA GLU A 180 -23.73 5.54 -0.52
C GLU A 180 -22.40 4.88 -0.92
N PHE A 181 -22.25 4.54 -2.20
CA PHE A 181 -21.02 3.98 -2.75
C PHE A 181 -19.85 4.96 -2.66
N LEU A 182 -20.11 6.22 -3.02
CA LEU A 182 -19.12 7.30 -2.94
C LEU A 182 -18.70 7.58 -1.50
N SER A 183 -19.64 7.57 -0.54
CA SER A 183 -19.35 7.73 0.89
C SER A 183 -18.41 6.65 1.43
N ILE A 184 -18.56 5.40 0.97
CA ILE A 184 -17.65 4.30 1.33
C ILE A 184 -16.26 4.52 0.74
N LEU A 185 -16.17 4.90 -0.54
CA LEU A 185 -14.90 5.25 -1.19
C LEU A 185 -14.18 6.38 -0.44
N GLU A 186 -14.88 7.48 -0.12
CA GLU A 186 -14.34 8.58 0.68
C GLU A 186 -13.88 8.13 2.07
N GLY A 187 -14.68 7.29 2.74
CA GLY A 187 -14.35 6.74 4.05
C GLY A 187 -13.07 5.91 4.04
N LEU A 188 -12.85 5.11 3.00
CA LEU A 188 -11.61 4.35 2.78
C LEU A 188 -10.45 5.28 2.39
N GLY A 189 -10.69 6.27 1.53
CA GLY A 189 -9.70 7.26 1.10
C GLY A 189 -9.14 8.13 2.21
N ARG A 190 -9.89 8.29 3.32
CA ARG A 190 -9.42 8.96 4.54
C ARG A 190 -8.48 8.11 5.40
N ASN A 191 -8.47 6.79 5.20
CA ASN A 191 -7.53 5.90 5.87
C ASN A 191 -6.15 5.97 5.20
N GLU A 192 -5.35 6.94 5.63
CA GLU A 192 -4.00 7.17 5.12
C GLU A 192 -3.01 6.01 5.34
N LEU A 193 -3.32 5.06 6.21
CA LEU A 193 -2.43 3.95 6.53
C LEU A 193 -2.88 2.63 5.89
N LEU A 194 -4.02 2.61 5.22
CA LEU A 194 -4.52 1.41 4.56
C LEU A 194 -3.49 0.98 3.49
N PRO A 195 -2.98 -0.26 3.49
CA PRO A 195 -1.94 -0.70 2.57
C PRO A 195 -2.54 -1.10 1.22
N VAL A 196 -3.33 -0.20 0.64
CA VAL A 196 -3.96 -0.36 -0.65
C VAL A 196 -3.79 0.90 -1.49
N ASP A 197 -3.63 0.72 -2.79
CA ASP A 197 -3.73 1.77 -3.78
C ASP A 197 -5.20 1.82 -4.21
N LEU A 198 -5.89 2.89 -3.83
CA LEU A 198 -7.31 3.11 -4.12
C LEU A 198 -7.45 3.81 -5.47
N TYR A 199 -8.18 3.21 -6.41
CA TYR A 199 -8.45 3.79 -7.72
C TYR A 199 -9.93 4.06 -7.88
N CYS A 200 -10.27 5.27 -8.32
CA CYS A 200 -11.61 5.62 -8.77
C CYS A 200 -11.59 5.71 -10.29
N VAL A 201 -12.31 4.80 -10.96
CA VAL A 201 -12.29 4.64 -12.43
C VAL A 201 -13.69 4.85 -12.97
N GLY A 202 -13.84 5.70 -13.98
CA GLY A 202 -15.14 5.94 -14.59
C GLY A 202 -15.11 6.98 -15.72
N PRO A 203 -16.27 7.39 -16.24
CA PRO A 203 -16.37 8.43 -17.25
C PRO A 203 -15.75 9.76 -16.78
N LEU A 204 -15.06 10.47 -17.66
CA LEU A 204 -14.32 11.71 -17.35
C LEU A 204 -15.15 12.73 -16.56
N HIS A 205 -16.40 12.96 -16.96
CA HIS A 205 -17.28 13.95 -16.32
C HIS A 205 -17.61 13.61 -14.86
N GLN A 206 -17.80 12.33 -14.53
CA GLN A 206 -18.05 11.87 -13.15
C GLN A 206 -16.78 12.01 -12.32
N ILE A 207 -15.64 11.55 -12.84
CA ILE A 207 -14.35 11.60 -12.15
C ILE A 207 -13.94 13.05 -11.87
N ALA A 208 -14.08 13.95 -12.84
CA ALA A 208 -13.80 15.36 -12.64
C ALA A 208 -14.66 15.98 -11.53
N GLY A 209 -15.93 15.59 -11.44
CA GLY A 209 -16.84 15.99 -10.35
C GLY A 209 -16.36 15.51 -8.98
N LEU A 210 -15.96 14.24 -8.87
CA LEU A 210 -15.45 13.65 -7.63
C LEU A 210 -14.13 14.26 -7.19
N MET A 211 -13.19 14.48 -8.12
CA MET A 211 -11.95 15.19 -7.84
C MET A 211 -12.20 16.60 -7.29
N GLY A 212 -13.22 17.29 -7.79
CA GLY A 212 -13.64 18.60 -7.27
C GLY A 212 -14.10 18.54 -5.82
N ARG A 213 -14.81 17.48 -5.42
CA ARG A 213 -15.23 17.23 -4.03
C ARG A 213 -14.03 16.88 -3.13
N ASP A 214 -13.14 16.00 -3.62
CA ASP A 214 -11.97 15.53 -2.87
C ASP A 214 -10.98 16.65 -2.51
N ARG A 215 -10.85 17.68 -3.35
CA ARG A 215 -10.04 18.88 -3.05
C ARG A 215 -10.37 19.58 -1.73
N GLN A 216 -11.59 19.41 -1.23
CA GLN A 216 -12.02 19.97 0.04
C GLN A 216 -11.56 19.09 1.22
N HIS A 217 -11.38 17.79 0.98
CA HIS A 217 -10.99 16.77 1.95
C HIS A 217 -10.02 15.75 1.33
N PRO A 218 -8.76 16.14 1.08
CA PRO A 218 -7.85 15.36 0.23
C PRO A 218 -7.67 13.93 0.73
N SER A 219 -7.92 12.96 -0.15
CA SER A 219 -7.80 11.53 0.14
C SER A 219 -6.57 10.90 -0.52
N THR A 220 -6.36 9.60 -0.28
CA THR A 220 -5.34 8.81 -0.99
C THR A 220 -5.84 8.19 -2.29
N ILE A 221 -6.96 8.66 -2.85
CA ILE A 221 -7.58 8.09 -4.05
C ILE A 221 -6.86 8.57 -5.32
N HIS A 222 -6.61 7.62 -6.22
CA HIS A 222 -6.10 7.84 -7.57
C HIS A 222 -7.27 7.94 -8.54
N PHE A 223 -7.42 9.09 -9.20
CA PHE A 223 -8.54 9.34 -10.11
C PHE A 223 -8.15 9.03 -11.55
N ILE A 224 -8.97 8.23 -12.23
CA ILE A 224 -8.72 7.71 -13.57
C ILE A 224 -9.98 7.85 -14.43
N ALA A 225 -9.87 8.56 -15.54
CA ALA A 225 -10.93 8.63 -16.54
C ALA A 225 -10.80 7.50 -17.57
N ARG A 226 -11.90 6.82 -17.90
CA ARG A 226 -11.97 5.83 -18.97
C ARG A 226 -12.30 6.51 -20.30
N GLU A 227 -11.48 6.27 -21.32
CA GLU A 227 -11.63 6.77 -22.68
C GLU A 227 -11.55 5.59 -23.66
N ALA A 228 -12.72 5.03 -24.04
CA ALA A 228 -12.81 3.81 -24.83
C ALA A 228 -12.03 2.64 -24.18
N GLU A 229 -11.04 2.07 -24.88
CA GLU A 229 -10.20 0.97 -24.39
C GLU A 229 -9.03 1.43 -23.52
N ASN A 230 -8.77 2.73 -23.43
CA ASN A 230 -7.67 3.30 -22.67
C ASN A 230 -8.17 4.08 -21.45
N VAL A 231 -7.22 4.45 -20.59
CA VAL A 231 -7.46 5.32 -19.44
C VAL A 231 -6.53 6.52 -19.44
N VAL A 232 -7.00 7.60 -18.82
CA VAL A 232 -6.22 8.82 -18.55
C VAL A 232 -6.12 8.99 -17.04
N TYR A 233 -4.89 8.99 -16.52
CA TYR A 233 -4.65 9.26 -15.10
C TYR A 233 -4.74 10.76 -14.83
N LEU A 234 -5.59 11.14 -13.87
CA LEU A 234 -5.87 12.54 -13.54
C LEU A 234 -5.15 13.01 -12.27
N GLY A 235 -4.56 12.09 -11.50
CA GLY A 235 -3.80 12.41 -10.29
C GLY A 235 -4.40 11.84 -9.01
N ALA A 236 -3.70 12.09 -7.90
CA ALA A 236 -4.20 11.96 -6.54
C ALA A 236 -3.96 13.29 -5.83
N ASP A 237 -4.91 13.79 -5.05
CA ASP A 237 -4.81 15.12 -4.43
C ASP A 237 -4.07 15.11 -3.07
N SER A 238 -3.34 14.02 -2.79
CA SER A 238 -2.70 13.76 -1.50
C SER A 238 -1.49 14.66 -1.19
N GLY A 239 -1.14 15.62 -2.05
CA GLY A 239 -0.02 16.55 -1.84
C GLY A 239 1.36 15.87 -1.84
N GLN A 240 1.46 14.61 -2.26
CA GLN A 240 2.75 13.94 -2.47
C GLN A 240 3.38 14.46 -3.75
N ALA A 241 4.61 14.96 -3.63
CA ALA A 241 5.35 15.63 -4.69
C ALA A 241 5.45 14.76 -5.96
N ASP A 242 5.31 15.43 -7.12
CA ASP A 242 5.50 14.91 -8.47
C ASP A 242 6.82 14.12 -8.57
N SER A 243 6.72 12.79 -8.50
CA SER A 243 7.75 11.90 -9.03
C SER A 243 7.65 11.88 -10.55
N GLY A 244 8.74 11.55 -11.26
CA GLY A 244 8.75 11.43 -12.73
C GLY A 244 7.66 10.49 -13.29
N VAL A 245 7.12 9.61 -12.44
CA VAL A 245 5.98 8.74 -12.72
C VAL A 245 4.70 9.52 -13.03
N THR A 246 4.38 10.60 -12.31
CA THR A 246 3.16 11.39 -12.56
C THR A 246 3.19 12.08 -13.93
N VAL A 247 4.37 12.45 -14.43
CA VAL A 247 4.55 13.01 -15.77
C VAL A 247 4.37 11.93 -16.85
N ALA A 248 4.86 10.71 -16.60
CA ALA A 248 4.66 9.57 -17.52
C ALA A 248 3.19 9.16 -17.62
N LEU A 249 2.42 9.32 -16.55
CA LEU A 249 1.02 8.91 -16.43
C LEU A 249 0.00 9.79 -17.18
N ARG A 250 0.39 10.95 -17.72
CA ARG A 250 -0.54 11.87 -18.42
C ARG A 250 -0.92 11.43 -19.85
N LYS A 251 -0.45 10.27 -20.32
CA LYS A 251 -0.77 9.71 -21.64
C LYS A 251 -1.89 8.68 -21.53
N SER A 252 -2.69 8.55 -22.58
CA SER A 252 -3.65 7.45 -22.74
C SER A 252 -2.90 6.12 -22.71
N MET A 253 -3.25 5.24 -21.77
CA MET A 253 -2.58 3.95 -21.54
C MET A 253 -3.54 2.91 -20.96
N GLN A 254 -3.10 1.67 -20.79
CA GLN A 254 -3.90 0.64 -20.12
C GLN A 254 -3.92 0.86 -18.60
N LEU A 255 -5.02 0.48 -17.93
CA LEU A 255 -5.16 0.60 -16.47
C LEU A 255 -4.10 -0.22 -15.71
N SER A 256 -3.73 -1.38 -16.25
CA SER A 256 -2.65 -2.22 -15.75
C SER A 256 -1.33 -1.45 -15.64
N GLU A 257 -0.97 -0.70 -16.68
CA GLU A 257 0.26 0.12 -16.71
C GLU A 257 0.24 1.23 -15.66
N VAL A 258 -0.91 1.89 -15.45
CA VAL A 258 -1.07 2.91 -14.41
C VAL A 258 -0.82 2.31 -13.02
N ILE A 259 -1.49 1.20 -12.72
CA ILE A 259 -1.37 0.49 -11.43
C ILE A 259 0.09 0.11 -11.17
N ASP A 260 0.73 -0.42 -12.20
CA ASP A 260 2.11 -0.88 -12.18
C ASP A 260 3.10 0.27 -11.95
N LEU A 261 2.87 1.44 -12.58
CA LEU A 261 3.64 2.65 -12.36
C LEU A 261 3.47 3.23 -10.95
N ILE A 262 2.25 3.29 -10.42
CA ILE A 262 2.01 3.74 -9.03
C ILE A 262 2.66 2.78 -8.03
N ARG A 263 2.60 1.47 -8.27
CA ARG A 263 3.27 0.47 -7.42
C ARG A 263 4.78 0.68 -7.35
N LEU A 264 5.41 1.13 -8.44
CA LEU A 264 6.83 1.48 -8.44
C LEU A 264 7.17 2.63 -7.50
N GLN A 265 6.29 3.61 -7.33
CA GLN A 265 6.50 4.70 -6.35
C GLN A 265 6.66 4.14 -4.93
N LYS A 266 5.88 3.10 -4.59
CA LYS A 266 6.01 2.42 -3.28
C LYS A 266 7.36 1.72 -3.14
N VAL A 267 7.82 1.05 -4.20
CA VAL A 267 9.13 0.40 -4.22
C VAL A 267 10.24 1.44 -4.04
N GLU A 268 10.19 2.54 -4.78
CA GLU A 268 11.15 3.64 -4.65
C GLU A 268 11.18 4.20 -3.22
N GLN A 269 10.01 4.40 -2.60
CA GLN A 269 9.92 4.83 -1.22
C GLN A 269 10.63 3.87 -0.25
N ILE A 270 10.42 2.56 -0.39
CA ILE A 270 11.10 1.54 0.43
C ILE A 270 12.60 1.57 0.16
N LEU A 271 13.03 1.61 -1.10
CA LEU A 271 14.44 1.57 -1.46
C LEU A 271 15.20 2.86 -1.07
N SER A 272 14.50 3.97 -0.93
CA SER A 272 15.08 5.26 -0.51
C SER A 272 15.63 5.23 0.92
N ILE A 273 15.06 4.39 1.80
CA ILE A 273 15.46 4.30 3.21
C ILE A 273 16.56 3.25 3.45
N VAL A 274 16.79 2.34 2.50
CA VAL A 274 17.76 1.24 2.65
C VAL A 274 19.18 1.76 2.55
N ARG A 275 20.01 1.41 3.55
CA ARG A 275 21.44 1.78 3.60
C ARG A 275 22.31 0.58 3.24
N GLY A 276 23.17 0.75 2.24
CA GLY A 276 24.16 -0.24 1.81
C GLY A 276 23.71 -1.08 0.62
N ALA A 277 24.60 -1.26 -0.36
CA ALA A 277 24.31 -1.92 -1.64
C ALA A 277 23.83 -3.36 -1.47
N SER A 278 24.48 -4.15 -0.60
CA SER A 278 24.11 -5.55 -0.36
C SER A 278 22.69 -5.69 0.22
N THR A 279 22.34 -4.89 1.24
CA THR A 279 20.99 -4.87 1.82
C THR A 279 19.96 -4.42 0.78
N LYS A 280 20.29 -3.41 -0.02
CA LYS A 280 19.42 -2.92 -1.08
C LYS A 280 19.12 -4.00 -2.13
N LYS A 281 20.13 -4.76 -2.56
CA LYS A 281 19.97 -5.92 -3.45
C LYS A 281 19.00 -6.95 -2.88
N GLN A 282 19.17 -7.33 -1.61
CA GLN A 282 18.26 -8.29 -0.95
C GLN A 282 16.81 -7.77 -0.89
N VAL A 283 16.61 -6.48 -0.56
CA VAL A 283 15.26 -5.88 -0.54
C VAL A 283 14.65 -5.87 -1.94
N VAL A 284 15.43 -5.55 -2.98
CA VAL A 284 14.94 -5.57 -4.37
C VAL A 284 14.54 -6.98 -4.80
N GLU A 285 15.35 -7.99 -4.48
CA GLU A 285 15.00 -9.39 -4.76
C GLU A 285 13.70 -9.80 -4.05
N GLN A 286 13.47 -9.36 -2.81
CA GLN A 286 12.20 -9.59 -2.10
C GLN A 286 11.03 -8.90 -2.81
N LEU A 287 11.18 -7.64 -3.21
CA LEU A 287 10.12 -6.88 -3.89
C LEU A 287 9.82 -7.43 -5.29
N GLN A 288 10.83 -7.89 -6.04
CA GLN A 288 10.64 -8.57 -7.32
C GLN A 288 9.81 -9.85 -7.18
N ARG A 289 10.09 -10.66 -6.14
CA ARG A 289 9.29 -11.85 -5.83
C ARG A 289 7.86 -11.52 -5.40
N GLU A 290 7.61 -10.36 -4.80
CA GLU A 290 6.23 -9.92 -4.55
C GLU A 290 5.53 -9.43 -5.84
N ILE A 291 6.23 -8.73 -6.74
CA ILE A 291 5.65 -8.29 -8.02
C ILE A 291 5.26 -9.51 -8.88
N ASP A 292 6.14 -10.50 -8.92
CA ASP A 292 5.91 -11.76 -9.62
C ASP A 292 6.48 -12.97 -8.84
N PRO A 293 5.66 -13.65 -8.04
CA PRO A 293 6.09 -14.81 -7.26
C PRO A 293 6.57 -16.00 -8.08
N PHE A 294 6.24 -16.07 -9.37
CA PHE A 294 6.52 -17.21 -10.25
C PHE A 294 7.75 -17.01 -11.13
N ARG A 295 8.29 -15.79 -11.14
CA ARG A 295 9.42 -15.43 -11.98
C ARG A 295 10.71 -15.43 -11.17
N ASN A 296 11.78 -15.95 -11.78
CA ASN A 296 13.11 -15.84 -11.20
C ASN A 296 13.48 -14.35 -11.08
N PRO A 297 13.97 -13.90 -9.90
CA PRO A 297 14.44 -12.54 -9.73
C PRO A 297 15.50 -12.20 -10.77
N LEU A 298 15.43 -10.99 -11.34
CA LEU A 298 16.49 -10.52 -12.22
C LEU A 298 17.74 -10.24 -11.37
N THR A 299 18.90 -10.65 -11.89
CA THR A 299 20.17 -10.36 -11.23
C THR A 299 20.40 -8.85 -11.26
N VAL A 300 20.37 -8.21 -10.09
CA VAL A 300 20.72 -6.79 -9.99
C VAL A 300 22.24 -6.70 -9.86
N ASP A 301 22.87 -6.34 -10.97
CA ASP A 301 24.30 -6.05 -11.05
C ASP A 301 24.50 -4.54 -11.02
N SER A 302 25.13 -4.06 -9.94
CA SER A 302 25.59 -2.68 -9.68
C SER A 302 24.56 -1.63 -9.22
N ASP A 303 25.10 -0.57 -8.60
CA ASP A 303 24.44 0.56 -7.92
C ASP A 303 23.62 1.50 -8.85
N HIS A 304 23.25 1.05 -10.04
CA HIS A 304 22.51 1.85 -11.01
C HIS A 304 20.99 1.70 -10.92
N ASP A 305 20.35 2.76 -11.40
CA ASP A 305 18.96 3.18 -11.27
C ASP A 305 17.94 2.03 -11.14
N PHE A 306 17.57 1.66 -9.92
CA PHE A 306 16.63 0.56 -9.64
C PHE A 306 15.26 0.77 -10.31
N SER A 307 14.89 2.03 -10.57
CA SER A 307 13.71 2.38 -11.37
C SER A 307 13.82 1.78 -12.78
N SER A 308 14.99 1.83 -13.40
CA SER A 308 15.29 1.26 -14.73
C SER A 308 15.32 -0.27 -14.76
N THR A 309 15.54 -0.95 -13.64
CA THR A 309 15.54 -2.43 -13.54
C THR A 309 14.16 -3.00 -13.24
N LEU A 310 13.33 -2.25 -12.51
CA LEU A 310 11.98 -2.67 -12.15
C LEU A 310 10.94 -2.30 -13.20
N LEU A 311 11.12 -1.18 -13.93
CA LEU A 311 10.25 -0.78 -15.03
C LEU A 311 10.12 -1.86 -16.13
N PRO A 312 11.19 -2.52 -16.62
CA PRO A 312 11.08 -3.63 -17.57
C PRO A 312 10.41 -4.87 -17.01
N PHE A 313 10.68 -5.21 -15.74
CA PHE A 313 10.04 -6.35 -15.06
C PHE A 313 8.52 -6.19 -14.95
N VAL A 314 8.09 -4.93 -14.83
CA VAL A 314 6.69 -4.51 -14.78
C VAL A 314 6.09 -4.41 -16.20
N LYS A 315 6.82 -3.87 -17.18
CA LYS A 315 6.35 -3.67 -18.57
C LYS A 315 6.26 -4.94 -19.42
N GLU A 316 7.02 -5.99 -19.14
CA GLU A 316 6.92 -7.26 -19.90
C GLU A 316 5.56 -7.98 -19.76
N LYS A 317 4.64 -7.45 -18.93
CA LYS A 317 3.23 -7.89 -18.85
C LYS A 317 2.29 -7.22 -19.87
N GLY A 318 2.81 -6.41 -20.80
CA GLY A 318 2.03 -5.77 -21.87
C GLY A 318 1.99 -6.50 -23.21
N ASN A 319 2.48 -7.74 -23.31
CA ASN A 319 2.42 -8.56 -24.53
C ASN A 319 1.49 -9.77 -24.37
#